data_AF-A0A554VBW4-F1
#
_entry.id   AF-A0A554VBW4-F1
#
_cell.length_a   1.000
_cell.length_b   1.000
_cell.length_c   1.000
_cell.angle_alpha   90.00
_cell.angle_beta   90.00
_cell.angle_gamma   90.00
#
_symmetry.space_group_name_H-M   'P 1'
#
loop_
_entity.id
_entity.type
_entity.pdbx_description
1 polymer ?
#
loop_
_entity_poly.entity_id
_entity_poly.type
_entity_poly.pdbx_seq_one_letter_code
_entity_poly.pdbx_strand_id
1 'polypeptide(L)'
;MNSIWKRRIIKAFIIQKLKKNDPDLQSDFDQTSQKLRVTLISLFKDVFLIVLGVISAAFGLESFLLPNMFIDGGVTGISLLVSEITSIPLYILIVVINIPFIFLGFKVIGKRFAIRATIAISGLALSLLLIDFPEVTQDKLLVSVFGGFFLGAGIGLSVRGGGVLDGTEVLAIFMSKKLGTTVGDAITIINVIIFSAAAYLLSIETALYSMLTYLAASKTLDFVIEGIEEYTGVTIISEHNTKIMDMITHTMRRGVTIYQGKQGYGNHGHMNEIDILYTVVTRLEISKLNREIEKIDPNAFVIMHSINDTRGGMIKKRSI
;
A
#
# COMPACT_ATOMS: atom_id res chain seq x y z
N MET A 1 -36.98 -19.77 -40.69
CA MET A 1 -35.90 -19.95 -39.68
C MET A 1 -34.74 -19.02 -40.04
N ASN A 2 -34.46 -18.03 -39.18
CA ASN A 2 -33.76 -16.78 -39.53
C ASN A 2 -32.31 -16.94 -40.05
N SER A 3 -32.03 -16.33 -41.21
CA SER A 3 -30.74 -16.27 -41.92
C SER A 3 -29.52 -15.88 -41.05
N ILE A 4 -29.77 -15.11 -39.99
CA ILE A 4 -28.74 -14.58 -39.06
C ILE A 4 -28.16 -15.67 -38.15
N TRP A 5 -28.98 -16.59 -37.66
CA TRP A 5 -28.53 -17.68 -36.78
C TRP A 5 -27.68 -18.70 -37.54
N LYS A 6 -28.04 -18.99 -38.80
CA LYS A 6 -27.24 -19.85 -39.68
C LYS A 6 -25.85 -19.26 -39.92
N ARG A 7 -25.75 -17.94 -40.14
CA ARG A 7 -24.44 -17.24 -40.29
C ARG A 7 -23.60 -17.25 -39.01
N ARG A 8 -24.20 -17.12 -37.83
CA ARG A 8 -23.46 -17.19 -36.55
C ARG A 8 -22.95 -18.59 -36.24
N ILE A 9 -23.76 -19.63 -36.50
CA ILE A 9 -23.36 -21.03 -36.32
C ILE A 9 -22.27 -21.41 -37.32
N ILE A 10 -22.39 -20.99 -38.58
CA ILE A 10 -21.35 -21.23 -39.59
C ILE A 10 -20.05 -20.50 -39.23
N LYS A 11 -20.10 -19.25 -38.75
CA LYS A 11 -18.89 -18.54 -38.24
C LYS A 11 -18.27 -19.26 -37.05
N ALA A 12 -19.07 -19.69 -36.07
CA ALA A 12 -18.59 -20.43 -34.92
C ALA A 12 -17.95 -21.77 -35.32
N PHE A 13 -18.56 -22.49 -36.26
CA PHE A 13 -18.05 -23.77 -36.78
C PHE A 13 -16.79 -23.61 -37.63
N ILE A 14 -16.70 -22.54 -38.44
CA ILE A 14 -15.49 -22.22 -39.23
C ILE A 14 -14.35 -21.80 -38.31
N ILE A 15 -14.60 -20.97 -37.29
CA ILE A 15 -13.59 -20.59 -36.28
C ILE A 15 -13.11 -21.83 -35.52
N GLN A 16 -14.02 -22.75 -35.18
CA GLN A 16 -13.67 -24.00 -34.50
C GLN A 16 -12.90 -24.99 -35.41
N LYS A 17 -13.14 -24.95 -36.72
CA LYS A 17 -12.43 -25.78 -37.71
C LYS A 17 -11.05 -25.20 -38.06
N LEU A 18 -10.91 -23.87 -38.09
CA LEU A 18 -9.61 -23.18 -38.19
C LEU A 18 -8.75 -23.39 -36.93
N LYS A 19 -9.39 -23.44 -35.74
CA LYS A 19 -8.74 -23.76 -34.45
C LYS A 19 -8.11 -25.16 -34.38
N LYS A 20 -8.43 -26.07 -35.31
CA LYS A 20 -7.95 -27.46 -35.32
C LYS A 20 -6.72 -27.69 -36.22
N ASN A 21 -6.43 -26.77 -37.15
CA ASN A 21 -5.43 -26.98 -38.21
C ASN A 21 -4.26 -26.00 -38.18
N ASP A 22 -4.22 -25.03 -37.25
CA ASP A 22 -3.22 -23.96 -37.26
C ASP A 22 -2.56 -23.82 -35.86
N PRO A 23 -1.31 -24.29 -35.67
CA PRO A 23 -0.60 -24.30 -34.39
C PRO A 23 -0.38 -22.88 -33.82
N ASP A 24 -0.13 -21.90 -34.69
CA ASP A 24 0.08 -20.50 -34.29
C ASP A 24 -1.21 -19.90 -33.71
N LEU A 25 -2.36 -20.24 -34.30
CA LEU A 25 -3.68 -19.78 -33.84
C LEU A 25 -4.10 -20.42 -32.49
N GLN A 26 -3.65 -21.66 -32.22
CA GLN A 26 -3.79 -22.29 -30.91
C GLN A 26 -2.89 -21.63 -29.87
N SER A 27 -1.63 -21.33 -30.22
CA SER A 27 -0.69 -20.66 -29.32
C SER A 27 -1.15 -19.23 -28.96
N ASP A 28 -1.68 -18.47 -29.91
CA ASP A 28 -2.22 -17.13 -29.70
C ASP A 28 -3.50 -17.16 -28.85
N PHE A 29 -4.35 -18.18 -29.04
CA PHE A 29 -5.55 -18.37 -28.24
C PHE A 29 -5.22 -18.76 -26.80
N ASP A 30 -4.23 -19.64 -26.60
CA ASP A 30 -3.79 -20.06 -25.27
C ASP A 30 -3.08 -18.91 -24.53
N GLN A 31 -2.24 -18.13 -25.20
CA GLN A 31 -1.67 -16.91 -24.65
C GLN A 31 -2.73 -15.86 -24.31
N THR A 32 -3.73 -15.67 -25.17
CA THR A 32 -4.83 -14.73 -24.94
C THR A 32 -5.71 -15.18 -23.78
N SER A 33 -6.03 -16.48 -23.68
CA SER A 33 -6.83 -17.05 -22.60
C SER A 33 -6.09 -17.00 -21.26
N GLN A 34 -4.77 -17.24 -21.24
CA GLN A 34 -3.93 -17.07 -20.06
C GLN A 34 -3.87 -15.60 -19.62
N LYS A 35 -3.64 -14.66 -20.56
CA LYS A 35 -3.65 -13.21 -20.26
C LYS A 35 -5.00 -12.74 -19.70
N LEU A 36 -6.10 -13.21 -20.29
CA LEU A 36 -7.46 -12.92 -19.82
C LEU A 36 -7.69 -13.50 -18.42
N ARG A 37 -7.30 -14.75 -18.17
CA ARG A 37 -7.44 -15.39 -16.86
C ARG A 37 -6.65 -14.66 -15.77
N VAL A 38 -5.40 -14.28 -16.04
CA VAL A 38 -4.57 -13.52 -15.09
C VAL A 38 -5.19 -12.14 -14.81
N THR A 39 -5.69 -11.46 -15.85
CA THR A 39 -6.34 -10.15 -15.72
C THR A 39 -7.64 -10.25 -14.91
N LEU A 40 -8.44 -11.29 -15.13
CA LEU A 40 -9.68 -11.50 -14.38
C LEU A 40 -9.41 -11.83 -12.91
N ILE A 41 -8.41 -12.68 -12.62
CA ILE A 41 -8.00 -13.00 -11.26
C ILE A 41 -7.48 -11.74 -10.54
N SER A 42 -6.66 -10.92 -11.20
CA SER A 42 -6.20 -9.66 -10.62
C SER A 42 -7.34 -8.69 -10.37
N LEU A 43 -8.29 -8.55 -11.31
CA LEU A 43 -9.45 -7.68 -11.13
C LEU A 43 -10.36 -8.14 -9.98
N PHE A 44 -10.61 -9.44 -9.86
CA PHE A 44 -11.39 -9.99 -8.76
C PHE A 44 -10.71 -9.72 -7.41
N LYS A 45 -9.40 -9.95 -7.33
CA LYS A 45 -8.60 -9.64 -6.13
C LYS A 45 -8.67 -8.15 -5.78
N ASP A 46 -8.52 -7.27 -6.77
CA ASP A 46 -8.57 -5.83 -6.58
C ASP A 46 -9.93 -5.39 -6.00
N VAL A 47 -11.03 -5.87 -6.60
CA VAL A 47 -12.39 -5.57 -6.14
C VAL A 47 -12.65 -6.13 -4.75
N PHE A 48 -12.23 -7.37 -4.48
CA PHE A 48 -12.37 -7.99 -3.17
C PHE A 48 -11.66 -7.18 -2.07
N LEU A 49 -10.44 -6.71 -2.34
CA LEU A 49 -9.68 -5.86 -1.43
C LEU A 49 -10.37 -4.50 -1.20
N ILE A 50 -10.93 -3.88 -2.25
CA ILE A 50 -11.70 -2.64 -2.12
C ILE A 50 -12.93 -2.85 -1.24
N VAL A 51 -13.70 -3.92 -1.46
CA VAL A 51 -14.92 -4.21 -0.68
C VAL A 51 -14.58 -4.46 0.79
N LEU A 52 -13.56 -5.26 1.07
CA LEU A 52 -13.09 -5.51 2.43
C LEU A 52 -12.62 -4.21 3.10
N GLY A 53 -11.90 -3.38 2.34
CA GLY A 53 -11.42 -2.08 2.80
C GLY A 53 -12.55 -1.11 3.15
N VAL A 54 -13.57 -1.04 2.28
CA VAL A 54 -14.78 -0.23 2.48
C VAL A 54 -15.51 -0.64 3.76
N ILE A 55 -15.74 -1.94 3.97
CA ILE A 55 -16.44 -2.44 5.16
C ILE A 55 -15.63 -2.14 6.43
N SER A 56 -14.31 -2.35 6.40
CA SER A 56 -13.43 -2.05 7.53
C SER A 56 -13.42 -0.56 7.87
N ALA A 57 -13.35 0.32 6.86
CA ALA A 57 -13.38 1.76 7.07
C ALA A 57 -14.74 2.24 7.59
N ALA A 58 -15.84 1.71 7.05
CA ALA A 58 -17.19 2.02 7.54
C ALA A 58 -17.36 1.62 9.00
N PHE A 59 -16.91 0.41 9.38
CA PHE A 59 -16.91 -0.05 10.76
C PHE A 59 -16.06 0.85 11.68
N GLY A 60 -14.84 1.23 11.25
CA GLY A 60 -14.00 2.15 12.00
C GLY A 60 -14.64 3.52 12.21
N LEU A 61 -15.27 4.07 11.18
CA LEU A 61 -15.94 5.37 11.24
C LEU A 61 -17.18 5.33 12.15
N GLU A 62 -18.07 4.35 11.96
CA GLU A 62 -19.37 4.32 12.62
C GLU A 62 -19.32 3.75 14.04
N SER A 63 -18.55 2.69 14.29
CA SER A 63 -18.47 2.08 15.62
C SER A 63 -17.58 2.83 16.61
N PHE A 64 -16.70 3.72 16.15
CA PHE A 64 -15.72 4.41 17.00
C PHE A 64 -15.73 5.93 16.81
N LEU A 65 -15.44 6.43 15.62
CA LEU A 65 -15.17 7.87 15.41
C LEU A 65 -16.44 8.74 15.53
N LEU A 66 -17.51 8.35 14.84
CA LEU A 66 -18.76 9.11 14.77
C LEU A 66 -19.39 9.33 16.15
N PRO A 67 -19.59 8.31 17.01
CA PRO A 67 -20.20 8.50 18.34
C PRO A 67 -19.39 9.42 19.27
N ASN A 68 -18.08 9.50 19.06
CA ASN A 68 -17.16 10.24 19.92
C ASN A 68 -16.74 11.61 19.34
N MET A 69 -17.30 11.99 18.18
CA MET A 69 -16.93 13.20 17.41
C MET A 69 -15.44 13.27 17.07
N PHE A 70 -14.78 12.12 16.94
CA PHE A 70 -13.37 12.08 16.57
C PHE A 70 -13.23 12.17 15.07
N ILE A 71 -12.23 12.93 14.65
CA ILE A 71 -12.00 13.27 13.26
C ILE A 71 -10.77 12.50 12.79
N ASP A 72 -10.79 12.01 11.55
CA ASP A 72 -9.59 11.50 10.88
C ASP A 72 -8.81 12.66 10.19
N GLY A 73 -7.66 12.37 9.62
CA GLY A 73 -7.06 13.26 8.63
C GLY A 73 -7.91 13.41 7.37
N GLY A 74 -7.52 14.35 6.52
CA GLY A 74 -7.95 14.39 5.14
C GLY A 74 -9.42 14.76 4.85
N VAL A 75 -9.95 14.28 3.72
CA VAL A 75 -11.28 14.61 3.20
C VAL A 75 -12.35 13.96 4.07
N THR A 76 -12.07 12.76 4.60
CA THR A 76 -12.94 12.10 5.57
C THR A 76 -13.03 12.93 6.83
N GLY A 77 -11.90 13.45 7.33
CA GLY A 77 -11.86 14.38 8.45
C GLY A 77 -12.66 15.67 8.21
N ILE A 78 -12.48 16.30 7.05
CA ILE A 78 -13.28 17.48 6.67
C ILE A 78 -14.77 17.13 6.64
N SER A 79 -15.13 15.96 6.11
CA SER A 79 -16.53 15.49 6.03
C SER A 79 -17.13 15.29 7.42
N LEU A 80 -16.39 14.68 8.35
CA LEU A 80 -16.80 14.52 9.75
C LEU A 80 -17.00 15.87 10.44
N LEU A 81 -16.05 16.80 10.27
CA LEU A 81 -16.13 18.13 10.85
C LEU A 81 -17.36 18.89 10.36
N VAL A 82 -17.60 18.89 9.04
CA VAL A 82 -18.76 19.54 8.44
C VAL A 82 -20.07 18.87 8.86
N SER A 83 -20.10 17.53 8.98
CA SER A 83 -21.25 16.77 9.45
C SER A 83 -21.69 17.23 10.84
N GLU A 84 -20.72 17.43 11.74
CA GLU A 84 -20.99 17.84 13.12
C GLU A 84 -21.61 19.24 13.20
N ILE A 85 -21.14 20.17 12.36
CA ILE A 85 -21.60 21.57 12.40
C ILE A 85 -22.92 21.76 11.65
N THR A 86 -23.12 21.03 10.55
CA THR A 86 -24.25 21.25 9.62
C THR A 86 -25.39 20.24 9.77
N SER A 87 -25.19 19.20 10.58
CA SER A 87 -26.11 18.05 10.72
C SER A 87 -26.44 17.35 9.39
N ILE A 88 -25.65 17.59 8.34
CA ILE A 88 -25.76 16.88 7.07
C ILE A 88 -25.14 15.49 7.26
N PRO A 89 -25.82 14.40 6.87
CA PRO A 89 -25.29 13.06 7.06
C PRO A 89 -23.92 12.85 6.40
N LEU A 90 -23.01 12.21 7.14
CA LEU A 90 -21.62 11.96 6.72
C LEU A 90 -21.53 11.28 5.34
N TYR A 91 -22.40 10.30 5.06
CA TYR A 91 -22.38 9.56 3.80
C TYR A 91 -22.60 10.47 2.57
N ILE A 92 -23.33 11.59 2.71
CA ILE A 92 -23.50 12.57 1.64
C ILE A 92 -22.23 13.40 1.48
N LEU A 93 -21.69 13.89 2.59
CA LEU A 93 -20.51 14.76 2.60
C LEU A 93 -19.27 14.05 2.05
N ILE A 94 -19.08 12.78 2.41
CA ILE A 94 -17.98 11.97 1.87
C ILE A 94 -18.04 11.95 0.34
N VAL A 95 -19.21 11.74 -0.27
CA VAL A 95 -19.30 11.74 -1.74
C VAL A 95 -19.06 13.13 -2.30
N VAL A 96 -19.79 14.14 -1.80
CA VAL A 96 -19.77 15.51 -2.36
C VAL A 96 -18.39 16.14 -2.26
N ILE A 97 -17.76 16.06 -1.09
CA ILE A 97 -16.45 16.67 -0.84
C ILE A 97 -15.36 15.93 -1.62
N ASN A 98 -15.48 14.61 -1.85
CA ASN A 98 -14.50 13.87 -2.64
C ASN A 98 -14.58 14.11 -4.16
N ILE A 99 -15.72 14.57 -4.73
CA ILE A 99 -15.86 14.83 -6.18
C ILE A 99 -14.68 15.64 -6.78
N PRO A 100 -14.28 16.81 -6.23
CA PRO A 100 -13.15 17.58 -6.77
C PRO A 100 -11.84 16.80 -6.73
N PHE A 101 -11.61 15.97 -5.71
CA PHE A 101 -10.40 15.16 -5.58
C PHE A 101 -10.39 13.98 -6.54
N ILE A 102 -11.54 13.33 -6.77
CA ILE A 102 -11.68 12.29 -7.80
C ILE A 102 -11.38 12.88 -9.18
N PHE A 103 -11.89 14.07 -9.48
CA PHE A 103 -11.60 14.77 -10.73
C PHE A 103 -10.11 15.12 -10.86
N LEU A 104 -9.48 15.57 -9.78
CA LEU A 104 -8.04 15.82 -9.74
C LEU A 104 -7.25 14.52 -9.99
N GLY A 105 -7.66 13.41 -9.38
CA GLY A 105 -7.05 12.09 -9.53
C GLY A 105 -7.20 11.53 -10.94
N PHE A 106 -8.32 11.80 -11.60
CA PHE A 106 -8.51 11.50 -13.02
C PHE A 106 -7.46 12.20 -13.89
N LYS A 107 -7.16 13.47 -13.60
CA LYS A 107 -6.18 14.26 -14.36
C LYS A 107 -4.72 13.89 -14.02
N VAL A 108 -4.41 13.59 -12.76
CA VAL A 108 -3.04 13.39 -12.27
C VAL A 108 -2.57 11.93 -12.38
N ILE A 109 -3.45 10.97 -12.08
CA ILE A 109 -3.11 9.53 -12.00
C ILE A 109 -3.72 8.76 -13.18
N GLY A 110 -4.98 9.05 -13.52
CA GLY A 110 -5.63 8.54 -14.73
C GLY A 110 -7.01 7.91 -14.50
N LYS A 111 -7.64 7.51 -15.61
CA LYS A 111 -9.04 7.07 -15.64
C LYS A 111 -9.34 5.84 -14.78
N ARG A 112 -8.46 4.82 -14.78
CA ARG A 112 -8.70 3.58 -14.04
C ARG A 112 -8.71 3.82 -12.52
N PHE A 113 -7.80 4.66 -12.04
CA PHE A 113 -7.74 5.07 -10.63
C PHE A 113 -9.01 5.82 -10.23
N ALA A 114 -9.42 6.83 -11.00
CA ALA A 114 -10.61 7.62 -10.68
C ALA A 114 -11.89 6.77 -10.60
N ILE A 115 -12.05 5.79 -11.48
CA ILE A 115 -13.20 4.85 -11.42
C ILE A 115 -13.15 4.02 -10.14
N ARG A 116 -11.99 3.46 -9.78
CA ARG A 116 -11.84 2.65 -8.56
C ARG A 116 -12.05 3.48 -7.29
N ALA A 117 -11.52 4.70 -7.24
CA ALA A 117 -11.74 5.65 -6.16
C ALA A 117 -13.23 6.01 -6.03
N THR A 118 -13.91 6.28 -7.15
CA THR A 118 -15.36 6.55 -7.14
C THR A 118 -16.14 5.36 -6.58
N ILE A 119 -15.83 4.13 -7.03
CA ILE A 119 -16.48 2.91 -6.52
C ILE A 119 -16.22 2.74 -5.01
N ALA A 120 -14.99 2.96 -4.55
CA ALA A 120 -14.63 2.82 -3.14
C ALA A 120 -15.33 3.87 -2.26
N ILE A 121 -15.31 5.14 -2.66
CA ILE A 121 -15.94 6.26 -1.94
C ILE A 121 -17.47 6.13 -1.92
N SER A 122 -18.08 5.78 -3.06
CA SER A 122 -19.51 5.49 -3.11
C SER A 122 -19.86 4.24 -2.30
N GLY A 123 -19.01 3.21 -2.30
CA GLY A 123 -19.17 2.02 -1.47
C GLY A 123 -19.11 2.33 0.01
N LEU A 124 -18.20 3.21 0.44
CA LEU A 124 -18.10 3.69 1.82
C LEU A 124 -19.36 4.43 2.24
N ALA A 125 -19.81 5.39 1.42
CA ALA A 125 -21.05 6.11 1.67
C ALA A 125 -22.28 5.20 1.73
N LEU A 126 -22.37 4.20 0.84
CA LEU A 126 -23.44 3.21 0.87
C LEU A 126 -23.37 2.30 2.09
N SER A 127 -22.17 1.94 2.54
CA SER A 127 -21.99 1.10 3.74
C SER A 127 -22.46 1.83 4.98
N LEU A 128 -22.08 3.11 5.14
CA LEU A 128 -22.54 3.99 6.22
C LEU A 128 -24.05 4.30 6.17
N LEU A 129 -24.72 4.08 5.03
CA LEU A 129 -26.16 4.29 4.87
C LEU A 129 -26.96 3.00 5.14
N LEU A 130 -26.42 1.85 4.76
CA LEU A 130 -27.17 0.59 4.70
C LEU A 130 -26.84 -0.37 5.85
N ILE A 131 -25.67 -0.24 6.45
CA ILE A 131 -25.20 -1.12 7.52
C ILE A 131 -25.21 -0.30 8.80
N ASP A 132 -25.91 -0.80 9.81
CA ASP A 132 -25.90 -0.24 11.15
C ASP A 132 -24.82 -0.96 11.96
N PHE A 133 -23.74 -0.24 12.27
CA PHE A 133 -22.64 -0.80 13.06
C PHE A 133 -22.79 -0.37 14.52
N PRO A 134 -22.77 -1.33 15.49
CA PRO A 134 -22.92 -0.97 16.89
C PRO A 134 -21.72 -0.17 17.39
N GLU A 135 -21.97 0.77 18.29
CA GLU A 135 -20.92 1.42 19.06
C GLU A 135 -20.17 0.39 19.91
N VAL A 136 -18.86 0.30 19.75
CA VAL A 136 -18.04 -0.74 20.41
C VAL A 136 -17.57 -0.29 21.80
N THR A 137 -17.19 0.97 21.93
CA THR A 137 -16.65 1.52 23.19
C THR A 137 -16.69 3.05 23.20
N GLN A 138 -16.75 3.63 24.40
CA GLN A 138 -16.69 5.06 24.69
C GLN A 138 -15.35 5.50 25.30
N ASP A 139 -14.44 4.56 25.54
CA ASP A 139 -13.12 4.89 26.03
C ASP A 139 -12.34 5.62 24.94
N LYS A 140 -12.06 6.91 25.15
CA LYS A 140 -11.42 7.79 24.16
C LYS A 140 -10.11 7.23 23.61
N LEU A 141 -9.31 6.54 24.43
CA LEU A 141 -8.05 5.96 23.98
C LEU A 141 -8.30 4.76 23.06
N LEU A 142 -9.20 3.85 23.47
CA LEU A 142 -9.59 2.70 22.65
C LEU A 142 -10.24 3.14 21.33
N VAL A 143 -11.12 4.13 21.38
CA VAL A 143 -11.74 4.74 20.20
C VAL A 143 -10.69 5.24 19.23
N SER A 144 -9.70 6.00 19.73
CA SER A 144 -8.66 6.58 18.88
C SER A 144 -7.82 5.49 18.22
N VAL A 145 -7.36 4.51 19.00
CA VAL A 145 -6.44 3.47 18.50
C VAL A 145 -7.15 2.48 17.58
N PHE A 146 -8.30 1.95 17.99
CA PHE A 146 -9.02 0.93 17.20
C PHE A 146 -9.81 1.54 16.05
N GLY A 147 -10.42 2.72 16.25
CA GLY A 147 -11.02 3.49 15.16
C GLY A 147 -9.99 3.81 14.08
N GLY A 148 -8.83 4.31 14.48
CA GLY A 148 -7.70 4.52 13.58
C GLY A 148 -7.23 3.22 12.92
N PHE A 149 -7.10 2.12 13.66
CA PHE A 149 -6.72 0.82 13.10
C PHE A 149 -7.68 0.33 12.00
N PHE A 150 -9.00 0.26 12.27
CA PHE A 150 -9.97 -0.23 11.29
C PHE A 150 -10.10 0.70 10.09
N LEU A 151 -10.01 2.01 10.30
CA LEU A 151 -10.00 3.01 9.25
C LEU A 151 -8.75 2.91 8.37
N GLY A 152 -7.56 2.89 8.99
CA GLY A 152 -6.28 2.72 8.31
C GLY A 152 -6.17 1.40 7.56
N ALA A 153 -6.66 0.30 8.15
CA ALA A 153 -6.76 -0.98 7.46
C ALA A 153 -7.71 -0.90 6.26
N GLY A 154 -8.84 -0.21 6.42
CA GLY A 154 -9.79 0.01 5.34
C GLY A 154 -9.21 0.78 4.16
N ILE A 155 -8.54 1.90 4.45
CA ILE A 155 -7.83 2.71 3.46
C ILE A 155 -6.74 1.87 2.79
N GLY A 156 -5.91 1.15 3.56
CA GLY A 156 -4.80 0.37 3.02
C GLY A 156 -5.24 -0.79 2.13
N LEU A 157 -6.33 -1.49 2.49
CA LEU A 157 -6.90 -2.55 1.67
C LEU A 157 -7.46 -1.98 0.35
N SER A 158 -8.15 -0.84 0.40
CA SER A 158 -8.65 -0.16 -0.80
C SER A 158 -7.50 0.29 -1.72
N VAL A 159 -6.43 0.86 -1.15
CA VAL A 159 -5.21 1.24 -1.88
C VAL A 159 -4.54 0.04 -2.53
N ARG A 160 -4.47 -1.11 -1.84
CA ARG A 160 -3.94 -2.35 -2.42
C ARG A 160 -4.79 -2.90 -3.57
N GLY A 161 -6.09 -2.64 -3.57
CA GLY A 161 -6.97 -2.89 -4.71
C GLY A 161 -6.90 -1.81 -5.80
N GLY A 162 -6.06 -0.80 -5.64
CA GLY A 162 -5.88 0.32 -6.58
C GLY A 162 -7.00 1.36 -6.55
N GLY A 163 -7.80 1.38 -5.48
CA GLY A 163 -8.75 2.46 -5.15
C GLY A 163 -8.17 3.37 -4.06
N VAL A 164 -8.96 4.36 -3.63
CA VAL A 164 -8.65 5.26 -2.51
C VAL A 164 -9.97 5.59 -1.82
N LEU A 165 -9.96 5.70 -0.49
CA LEU A 165 -11.13 6.10 0.30
C LEU A 165 -11.11 7.60 0.68
N ASP A 166 -9.95 8.23 0.69
CA ASP A 166 -9.78 9.64 1.03
C ASP A 166 -9.11 10.44 -0.10
N GLY A 167 -9.77 11.47 -0.61
CA GLY A 167 -9.23 12.32 -1.68
C GLY A 167 -7.93 13.07 -1.33
N THR A 168 -7.50 13.06 -0.08
CA THR A 168 -6.34 13.82 0.41
C THR A 168 -5.03 13.31 -0.14
N GLU A 169 -4.86 12.00 -0.34
CA GLU A 169 -3.61 11.51 -0.95
C GLU A 169 -3.45 12.05 -2.38
N VAL A 170 -4.56 12.18 -3.11
CA VAL A 170 -4.56 12.76 -4.46
C VAL A 170 -4.22 14.25 -4.42
N LEU A 171 -4.79 14.99 -3.46
CA LEU A 171 -4.43 16.39 -3.25
C LEU A 171 -2.96 16.55 -2.89
N ALA A 172 -2.44 15.72 -1.99
CA ALA A 172 -1.06 15.76 -1.55
C ALA A 172 -0.09 15.46 -2.69
N ILE A 173 -0.40 14.51 -3.58
CA ILE A 173 0.39 14.24 -4.79
C ILE A 173 0.38 15.44 -5.74
N PHE A 174 -0.75 16.13 -5.87
CA PHE A 174 -0.83 17.33 -6.71
C PHE A 174 -0.03 18.49 -6.10
N MET A 175 -0.15 18.72 -4.79
CA MET A 175 0.57 19.76 -4.06
C MET A 175 2.08 19.50 -4.04
N SER A 176 2.51 18.27 -3.80
CA SER A 176 3.94 17.90 -3.76
C SER A 176 4.63 18.21 -5.09
N LYS A 177 3.99 17.88 -6.22
CA LYS A 177 4.50 18.21 -7.56
C LYS A 177 4.58 19.71 -7.82
N LYS A 178 3.70 20.51 -7.22
CA LYS A 178 3.64 21.97 -7.44
C LYS A 178 4.58 22.74 -6.51
N LEU A 179 4.76 22.27 -5.27
CA LEU A 179 5.54 22.93 -4.23
C LEU A 179 6.96 22.36 -4.09
N GLY A 180 7.27 21.23 -4.73
CA GLY A 180 8.57 20.58 -4.62
C GLY A 180 8.81 19.90 -3.27
N THR A 181 7.77 19.72 -2.46
CA THR A 181 7.83 19.03 -1.16
C THR A 181 7.59 17.54 -1.32
N THR A 182 7.83 16.75 -0.26
CA THR A 182 7.42 15.34 -0.28
C THR A 182 5.89 15.23 -0.16
N VAL A 183 5.33 14.07 -0.55
CA VAL A 183 3.89 13.79 -0.38
C VAL A 183 3.52 13.77 1.10
N GLY A 184 4.37 13.19 1.96
CA GLY A 184 4.16 13.15 3.41
C GLY A 184 4.12 14.53 4.06
N ASP A 185 5.00 15.44 3.63
CA ASP A 185 4.97 16.84 4.11
C ASP A 185 3.67 17.53 3.71
N ALA A 186 3.20 17.31 2.48
CA ALA A 186 1.94 17.88 2.01
C ALA A 186 0.74 17.36 2.81
N ILE A 187 0.68 16.05 3.10
CA ILE A 187 -0.36 15.46 3.96
C ILE A 187 -0.31 16.06 5.37
N THR A 188 0.90 16.18 5.94
CA THR A 188 1.09 16.73 7.29
C THR A 188 0.57 18.16 7.39
N ILE A 189 0.88 19.01 6.41
CA ILE A 189 0.41 20.40 6.37
C ILE A 189 -1.13 20.45 6.30
N ILE A 190 -1.75 19.63 5.44
CA ILE A 190 -3.21 19.56 5.32
C ILE A 190 -3.82 19.15 6.67
N ASN A 191 -3.28 18.13 7.31
CA ASN A 191 -3.80 17.63 8.58
C ASN A 191 -3.59 18.61 9.74
N VAL A 192 -2.49 19.36 9.77
CA VAL A 192 -2.29 20.44 10.76
C VAL A 192 -3.41 21.47 10.64
N ILE A 193 -3.82 21.84 9.42
CA ILE A 193 -4.94 22.78 9.21
C ILE A 193 -6.25 22.16 9.70
N ILE A 194 -6.53 20.89 9.36
CA ILE A 194 -7.75 20.18 9.76
C ILE A 194 -7.84 20.07 11.29
N PHE A 195 -6.78 19.63 11.97
CA PHE A 195 -6.78 19.49 13.43
C PHE A 195 -6.81 20.84 14.15
N SER A 196 -6.23 21.89 13.55
CA SER A 196 -6.36 23.25 14.08
C SER A 196 -7.80 23.74 14.00
N ALA A 197 -8.50 23.44 12.89
CA ALA A 197 -9.93 23.72 12.76
C ALA A 197 -10.77 22.90 13.75
N ALA A 198 -10.44 21.61 13.94
CA ALA A 198 -11.09 20.75 14.92
C ALA A 198 -10.91 21.27 16.36
N ALA A 199 -9.72 21.76 16.71
CA ALA A 199 -9.43 22.32 18.03
C ALA A 199 -10.26 23.58 18.31
N TYR A 200 -10.48 24.40 17.27
CA TYR A 200 -11.28 25.62 17.36
C TYR A 200 -12.79 25.34 17.37
N LEU A 201 -13.27 24.39 16.58
CA LEU A 201 -14.70 24.15 16.35
C LEU A 201 -15.32 23.11 17.29
N LEU A 202 -14.55 22.12 17.75
CA LEU A 202 -15.02 21.06 18.66
C LEU A 202 -14.42 21.23 20.05
N SER A 203 -13.13 20.87 20.21
CA SER A 203 -12.34 21.12 21.41
C SER A 203 -10.88 20.73 21.17
N ILE A 204 -9.98 21.26 21.99
CA ILE A 204 -8.56 20.86 21.97
C ILE A 204 -8.42 19.36 22.28
N GLU A 205 -9.20 18.82 23.22
CA GLU A 205 -9.14 17.41 23.59
C GLU A 205 -9.53 16.50 22.41
N THR A 206 -10.64 16.80 21.74
CA THR A 206 -11.10 16.09 20.54
C THR A 206 -10.04 16.15 19.43
N ALA A 207 -9.40 17.29 19.23
CA ALA A 207 -8.34 17.43 18.23
C ALA A 207 -7.09 16.58 18.54
N LEU A 208 -6.69 16.48 19.81
CA LEU A 208 -5.57 15.64 20.24
C LEU A 208 -5.87 14.15 20.06
N TYR A 209 -7.09 13.70 20.39
CA TYR A 209 -7.51 12.32 20.10
C TYR A 209 -7.67 12.05 18.60
N SER A 210 -8.10 13.03 17.82
CA SER A 210 -8.14 12.95 16.35
C SER A 210 -6.74 12.79 15.76
N MET A 211 -5.74 13.52 16.29
CA MET A 211 -4.33 13.31 15.94
C MET A 211 -3.86 11.89 16.28
N LEU A 212 -4.21 11.37 17.46
CA LEU A 212 -3.87 10.00 17.85
C LEU A 212 -4.52 8.96 16.91
N THR A 213 -5.79 9.20 16.54
CA THR A 213 -6.55 8.39 15.59
C THR A 213 -5.86 8.36 14.23
N TYR A 214 -5.48 9.53 13.71
CA TYR A 214 -4.76 9.64 12.45
C TYR A 214 -3.39 8.94 12.49
N LEU A 215 -2.64 9.05 13.59
CA LEU A 215 -1.37 8.34 13.75
C LEU A 215 -1.56 6.81 13.73
N ALA A 216 -2.59 6.30 14.42
CA ALA A 216 -2.94 4.90 14.40
C ALA A 216 -3.39 4.44 12.99
N ALA A 217 -4.19 5.25 12.30
CA ALA A 217 -4.63 5.00 10.93
C ALA A 217 -3.46 4.98 9.95
N SER A 218 -2.57 5.98 9.99
CA SER A 218 -1.38 6.06 9.15
C SER A 218 -0.46 4.86 9.39
N LYS A 219 -0.21 4.46 10.64
CA LYS A 219 0.62 3.28 10.92
C LYS A 219 -0.02 1.98 10.46
N THR A 220 -1.34 1.86 10.57
CA THR A 220 -2.05 0.67 10.08
C THR A 220 -2.09 0.64 8.56
N LEU A 221 -2.26 1.79 7.91
CA LEU A 221 -2.17 1.97 6.47
C LEU A 221 -0.80 1.51 5.93
N ASP A 222 0.28 2.04 6.50
CA ASP A 222 1.66 1.65 6.16
C ASP A 222 1.83 0.14 6.29
N PHE A 223 1.39 -0.42 7.42
CA PHE A 223 1.45 -1.85 7.70
C PHE A 223 0.65 -2.69 6.69
N VAL A 224 -0.54 -2.25 6.29
CA VAL A 224 -1.37 -3.00 5.33
C VAL A 224 -0.77 -2.94 3.93
N ILE A 225 -0.25 -1.78 3.50
CA ILE A 225 0.33 -1.56 2.17
C ILE A 225 1.70 -2.23 2.04
N GLU A 226 2.62 -1.92 2.94
CA GLU A 226 4.03 -2.31 2.85
C GLU A 226 4.28 -3.68 3.50
N GLY A 227 3.50 -4.04 4.52
CA GLY A 227 3.61 -5.31 5.25
C GLY A 227 4.60 -5.25 6.43
N ILE A 228 4.73 -6.37 7.15
CA ILE A 228 5.57 -6.50 8.37
C ILE A 228 7.05 -6.71 8.05
N GLU A 229 7.39 -7.07 6.82
CA GLU A 229 8.74 -7.46 6.44
C GLU A 229 9.46 -6.34 5.70
N GLU A 230 10.06 -5.43 6.46
CA GLU A 230 11.17 -4.63 5.95
C GLU A 230 12.34 -5.58 5.67
N TYR A 231 12.63 -5.77 4.39
CA TYR A 231 13.88 -6.38 3.97
C TYR A 231 14.98 -5.33 4.11
N THR A 232 16.12 -5.75 4.64
CA THR A 232 17.30 -4.91 4.76
C THR A 232 18.37 -5.45 3.84
N GLY A 233 18.83 -4.60 2.93
CA GLY A 233 20.01 -4.84 2.13
C GLY A 233 21.22 -4.61 3.01
N VAL A 234 22.09 -5.62 3.09
CA VAL A 234 23.30 -5.57 3.91
C VAL A 234 24.49 -5.75 2.99
N THR A 235 25.31 -4.70 2.93
CA THR A 235 26.59 -4.68 2.23
C THR A 235 27.70 -4.89 3.25
N ILE A 236 28.56 -5.88 3.03
CA ILE A 236 29.60 -6.29 3.96
C ILE A 236 30.95 -6.22 3.23
N ILE A 237 31.88 -5.46 3.80
CA ILE A 237 33.26 -5.32 3.31
C ILE A 237 34.19 -5.85 4.41
N SER A 238 34.96 -6.89 4.09
CA SER A 238 35.81 -7.60 5.05
C SER A 238 36.91 -8.37 4.31
N GLU A 239 38.07 -8.52 4.95
CA GLU A 239 39.16 -9.39 4.46
C GLU A 239 38.81 -10.89 4.57
N HIS A 240 37.80 -11.24 5.38
CA HIS A 240 37.32 -12.60 5.59
C HIS A 240 36.06 -12.92 4.78
N ASN A 241 35.95 -12.36 3.57
CA ASN A 241 34.76 -12.45 2.70
C ASN A 241 34.27 -13.90 2.47
N THR A 242 35.16 -14.87 2.23
CA THR A 242 34.82 -16.28 1.97
C THR A 242 34.12 -16.93 3.16
N LYS A 243 34.65 -16.73 4.37
CA LYS A 243 34.06 -17.28 5.60
C LYS A 243 32.69 -16.66 5.89
N ILE A 244 32.55 -15.36 5.68
CA ILE A 244 31.28 -14.65 5.87
C ILE A 244 30.24 -15.13 4.84
N MET A 245 30.65 -15.27 3.58
CA MET A 245 29.82 -15.82 2.50
C MET A 245 29.31 -17.23 2.85
N ASP A 246 30.19 -18.10 3.32
CA ASP A 246 29.83 -19.46 3.72
C ASP A 246 28.86 -19.46 4.90
N MET A 247 29.08 -18.60 5.89
CA MET A 247 28.18 -18.44 7.04
C MET A 247 26.79 -17.97 6.60
N ILE A 248 26.70 -16.97 5.72
CA ILE A 248 25.41 -16.47 5.21
C ILE A 248 24.68 -17.57 4.43
N THR A 249 25.41 -18.31 3.58
CA THR A 249 24.83 -19.32 2.70
C THR A 249 24.40 -20.56 3.47
N HIS A 250 25.22 -21.08 4.38
CA HIS A 250 24.99 -22.37 5.03
C HIS A 250 24.30 -22.23 6.40
N THR A 251 24.71 -21.26 7.21
CA THR A 251 24.18 -21.07 8.57
C THR A 251 22.88 -20.26 8.56
N MET A 252 22.81 -19.21 7.74
CA MET A 252 21.62 -18.39 7.62
C MET A 252 20.67 -18.85 6.50
N ARG A 253 21.13 -19.71 5.57
CA ARG A 253 20.35 -20.16 4.40
C ARG A 253 19.84 -18.99 3.57
N ARG A 254 20.67 -17.96 3.39
CA ARG A 254 20.37 -16.76 2.61
C ARG A 254 21.27 -16.69 1.38
N GLY A 255 20.73 -16.13 0.30
CA GLY A 255 21.52 -15.85 -0.90
C GLY A 255 22.48 -14.69 -0.64
N VAL A 256 23.66 -14.77 -1.24
CA VAL A 256 24.67 -13.71 -1.21
C VAL A 256 25.15 -13.46 -2.63
N THR A 257 25.31 -12.18 -2.97
CA THR A 257 25.87 -11.72 -4.24
C THR A 257 27.22 -11.08 -3.96
N ILE A 258 28.21 -11.34 -4.81
CA ILE A 258 29.53 -10.73 -4.72
C ILE A 258 29.60 -9.59 -5.73
N TYR A 259 29.92 -8.39 -5.27
CA TYR A 259 30.33 -7.28 -6.13
C TYR A 259 31.86 -7.18 -6.13
N GLN A 260 32.46 -7.08 -7.31
CA GLN A 260 33.88 -6.77 -7.44
C GLN A 260 34.06 -5.25 -7.44
N GLY A 261 34.81 -4.75 -6.47
CA GLY A 261 35.14 -3.35 -6.31
C GLY A 261 36.65 -3.12 -6.33
N LYS A 262 37.05 -1.85 -6.35
CA LYS A 262 38.42 -1.42 -6.09
C LYS A 262 38.41 -0.48 -4.90
N GLN A 263 39.32 -0.70 -3.97
CA GLN A 263 39.49 0.20 -2.83
C GLN A 263 40.03 1.54 -3.34
N GLY A 264 39.45 2.65 -2.85
CA GLY A 264 39.93 3.99 -3.16
C GLY A 264 41.34 4.24 -2.61
N TYR A 265 41.90 5.42 -2.89
CA TYR A 265 43.22 5.83 -2.39
C TYR A 265 43.25 5.82 -0.85
N GLY A 266 43.73 4.72 -0.25
CA GLY A 266 44.32 4.75 1.08
C GLY A 266 45.64 5.51 1.03
N ASN A 267 46.16 5.95 2.18
CA ASN A 267 47.43 6.69 2.33
C ASN A 267 48.68 6.07 1.63
N HIS A 268 48.56 4.88 1.03
CA HIS A 268 49.63 4.14 0.35
C HIS A 268 49.46 3.98 -1.18
N GLY A 269 48.48 4.61 -1.81
CA GLY A 269 48.43 4.77 -3.27
C GLY A 269 48.23 3.50 -4.13
N HIS A 270 47.94 2.35 -3.52
CA HIS A 270 47.59 1.12 -4.23
C HIS A 270 46.06 0.92 -4.24
N MET A 271 45.48 0.80 -5.44
CA MET A 271 44.10 0.36 -5.63
C MET A 271 44.06 -1.17 -5.62
N ASN A 272 43.71 -1.77 -4.49
CA ASN A 272 43.50 -3.21 -4.40
C ASN A 272 42.07 -3.56 -4.84
N GLU A 273 41.91 -4.69 -5.54
CA GLU A 273 40.60 -5.27 -5.79
C GLU A 273 40.03 -5.81 -4.48
N ILE A 274 38.75 -5.56 -4.23
CA ILE A 274 38.04 -6.00 -3.04
C ILE A 274 36.72 -6.65 -3.45
N ASP A 275 36.41 -7.77 -2.82
CA ASP A 275 35.09 -8.38 -2.93
C ASP A 275 34.17 -7.80 -1.85
N ILE A 276 33.01 -7.34 -2.28
CA ILE A 276 31.98 -6.76 -1.43
C ILE A 276 30.80 -7.72 -1.43
N LEU A 277 30.41 -8.23 -0.26
CA LEU A 277 29.28 -9.14 -0.15
C LEU A 277 27.99 -8.33 -0.01
N TYR A 278 26.95 -8.78 -0.70
CA TYR A 278 25.61 -8.21 -0.60
C TYR A 278 24.60 -9.31 -0.31
N THR A 279 23.82 -9.13 0.76
CA THR A 279 22.75 -10.05 1.15
C THR A 279 21.49 -9.28 1.50
N VAL A 280 20.35 -9.94 1.33
CA VAL A 280 19.05 -9.40 1.74
C VAL A 280 18.50 -10.28 2.85
N VAL A 281 18.27 -9.67 4.01
CA VAL A 281 17.75 -10.35 5.21
C VAL A 281 16.50 -9.63 5.72
N THR A 282 15.71 -10.32 6.53
CA THR A 282 14.58 -9.67 7.22
C THR A 282 15.09 -8.90 8.45
N ARG A 283 14.31 -7.90 8.91
CA ARG A 283 14.64 -7.12 10.12
C ARG A 283 14.97 -7.98 11.35
N LEU A 284 14.27 -9.12 11.52
CA LEU A 284 14.49 -10.06 12.63
C LEU A 284 15.82 -10.82 12.53
N GLU A 285 16.40 -10.93 11.34
CA GLU A 285 17.64 -11.65 11.09
C GLU A 285 18.89 -10.77 11.23
N ILE A 286 18.74 -9.45 11.23
CA ILE A 286 19.86 -8.48 11.31
C ILE A 286 20.72 -8.75 12.55
N SER A 287 20.10 -8.86 13.73
CA SER A 287 20.83 -9.10 14.98
C SER A 287 21.61 -10.42 14.96
N LYS A 288 21.08 -11.45 14.28
CA LYS A 288 21.79 -12.72 14.09
C LYS A 288 22.95 -12.55 13.11
N LEU A 289 22.73 -11.89 11.97
CA LEU A 289 23.76 -11.64 10.96
C LEU A 289 24.95 -10.90 11.55
N ASN A 290 24.71 -9.76 12.21
CA ASN A 290 25.79 -8.94 12.79
C ASN A 290 26.61 -9.72 13.81
N ARG A 291 25.96 -10.49 14.69
CA ARG A 291 26.67 -11.30 15.68
C ARG A 291 27.54 -12.38 15.03
N GLU A 292 27.06 -13.04 13.97
CA GLU A 292 27.88 -14.05 13.29
C GLU A 292 29.01 -13.43 12.45
N ILE A 293 28.81 -12.23 11.88
CA ILE A 293 29.89 -11.47 11.23
C ILE A 293 30.96 -11.07 12.25
N GLU A 294 30.57 -10.50 13.39
CA GLU A 294 31.48 -10.03 14.43
C GLU A 294 32.35 -11.16 15.02
N LYS A 295 31.83 -12.39 15.09
CA LYS A 295 32.63 -13.57 15.47
C LYS A 295 33.70 -13.93 14.45
N ILE A 296 33.47 -13.65 13.16
CA ILE A 296 34.39 -13.98 12.07
C ILE A 296 35.40 -12.86 11.86
N ASP A 297 34.90 -11.62 11.82
CA ASP A 297 35.68 -10.41 11.62
C ASP A 297 35.06 -9.23 12.40
N PRO A 298 35.62 -8.88 13.58
CA PRO A 298 35.20 -7.71 14.35
C PRO A 298 35.43 -6.37 13.63
N ASN A 299 36.32 -6.34 12.62
CA ASN A 299 36.65 -5.13 11.86
C ASN A 299 35.85 -5.01 10.55
N ALA A 300 34.89 -5.91 10.30
CA ALA A 300 34.08 -5.88 9.09
C ALA A 300 33.25 -4.58 9.02
N PHE A 301 33.27 -3.94 7.85
CA PHE A 301 32.46 -2.75 7.60
C PHE A 301 31.12 -3.16 6.99
N VAL A 302 30.04 -2.94 7.75
CA VAL A 302 28.68 -3.36 7.41
C VAL A 302 27.79 -2.14 7.19
N ILE A 303 27.22 -2.01 5.99
CA ILE A 303 26.24 -0.97 5.63
C ILE A 303 24.87 -1.62 5.49
N MET A 304 23.86 -1.03 6.13
CA MET A 304 22.47 -1.48 6.07
C MET A 304 21.59 -0.40 5.44
N HIS A 305 20.70 -0.79 4.53
CA HIS A 305 19.67 0.08 3.97
C HIS A 305 18.34 -0.67 3.82
N SER A 306 17.24 0.03 4.05
CA SER A 306 15.90 -0.51 3.84
C SER A 306 15.64 -0.74 2.35
N ILE A 307 15.04 -1.89 2.03
CA ILE A 307 14.60 -2.24 0.69
C ILE A 307 13.08 -2.23 0.67
N ASN A 308 12.49 -1.46 -0.25
CA ASN A 308 11.04 -1.27 -0.34
C ASN A 308 10.31 -2.47 -0.98
N ASP A 309 10.90 -3.13 -1.96
CA ASP A 309 10.33 -4.33 -2.60
C ASP A 309 11.44 -5.22 -3.16
N THR A 310 11.21 -6.54 -3.19
CA THR A 310 12.10 -7.52 -3.83
C THR A 310 11.27 -8.49 -4.68
N ARG A 311 11.78 -8.86 -5.86
CA ARG A 311 11.12 -9.82 -6.76
C ARG A 311 12.10 -10.91 -7.19
N GLY A 312 11.75 -12.18 -6.95
CA GLY A 312 12.61 -13.33 -7.26
C GLY A 312 13.70 -13.61 -6.22
N GLY A 313 14.68 -14.46 -6.58
CA GLY A 313 15.83 -14.82 -5.72
C GLY A 313 15.58 -15.89 -4.65
N MET A 314 16.62 -16.21 -3.86
CA MET A 314 16.57 -17.08 -2.67
C MET A 314 16.06 -16.31 -1.44
N ILE A 315 15.00 -15.53 -1.61
CA ILE A 315 14.28 -14.89 -0.52
C ILE A 315 13.06 -15.77 -0.25
N LYS A 316 12.82 -16.11 1.02
CA LYS A 316 11.73 -16.99 1.47
C LYS A 316 10.47 -16.66 0.67
N LYS A 317 9.96 -17.61 -0.12
CA LYS A 317 8.77 -17.42 -0.95
C LYS A 317 7.65 -16.87 -0.06
N ARG A 318 7.14 -15.67 -0.40
CA ARG A 318 5.85 -15.18 0.10
C ARG A 318 4.85 -16.33 -0.11
N SER A 319 4.25 -16.83 0.97
CA SER A 319 3.05 -17.64 0.85
C SER A 319 1.98 -16.71 0.32
N ILE A 320 1.77 -16.75 -0.99
CA ILE A 320 0.66 -16.09 -1.68
C ILE A 320 -0.62 -16.82 -1.30
#